data_AF-A0A3D6DWA2-F1
#
_entry.id   AF-A0A3D6DWA2-F1
#
_cell.length_a   1.000
_cell.length_b   1.000
_cell.length_c   1.000
_cell.angle_alpha   90.00
_cell.angle_beta   90.00
_cell.angle_gamma   90.00
#
_symmetry.space_group_name_H-M   'P 1'
#
loop_
_entity.id
_entity.type
_entity.pdbx_description
1 polymer ?
#
loop_
_entity_poly.entity_id
_entity_poly.type
_entity_poly.pdbx_seq_one_letter_code
_entity_poly.pdbx_strand_id
1 'polypeptide(L)'
;MDISTTENVLAQRIAEAMIDGFNRHYQLIRRYGREAKELFEAADWKGVHVAVRERIRSYDERVTETADLLAADFGAASIDDATWQQLKLFYIGHLINHKQPELAETFFNSVCSKILHRTYFNNDYIFARPAASTEYIQSDPPTYRSYYPMQLGLRATIRQVIQDFAWQRPFEDLDRDVDFVMRTAEKRLGEWPEAEANAQIQVLHSAFYRNKGAYVFGKAINGHHEFAFAVPVLHTPEGKLVLDTILLDRWLISVLFSLSRAYFMVDMEVPSGYVQFLRSFMPNKHQSELYTMLGLGKQGKTLFFRDFKQHLRHSADQFIIAPGIAGLVMLVFTLPSYPYVFKLIKDVFGASKDMDRETVKRKYLLVKQVDRVGRMADTLEFSHAALPKARFSAELLEALYTLAPSLIEEDGSDLVIKHLYIERRLTPLNIYLDAATPEQIDHAVLEYGSAIRELACANIFPGDMLWKNFGVTRYDRVVFYDYDEIEYMTDTNFRVIPEAPYPEMEMSGEPWYSVGRHDVFPEEFASFLLGSPKVRSAFLKYHRDLLSVSFWKKAQENIRAGHVEDFFPYPEDLRFCKTFAAT
;
A
#
# COMPACT_ATOMS: atom_id res chain seq x y z
N MET A 1 8.47 23.61 -31.12
CA MET A 1 7.46 24.62 -30.76
C MET A 1 8.07 25.97 -31.08
N ASP A 2 7.48 26.71 -32.02
CA ASP A 2 7.78 28.13 -32.20
C ASP A 2 7.08 28.86 -31.05
N ILE A 3 7.86 29.32 -30.07
CA ILE A 3 7.33 29.98 -28.88
C ILE A 3 7.64 31.47 -29.00
N SER A 4 6.59 32.29 -28.91
CA SER A 4 6.70 33.74 -28.76
C SER A 4 7.64 34.09 -27.61
N THR A 5 8.69 34.85 -27.89
CA THR A 5 9.71 35.35 -26.93
C THR A 5 9.19 36.47 -26.02
N THR A 6 7.88 36.71 -26.00
CA THR A 6 7.27 37.78 -25.19
C THR A 6 7.05 37.27 -23.77
N GLU A 7 7.57 37.99 -22.76
CA GLU A 7 7.37 37.68 -21.33
C GLU A 7 5.86 37.62 -21.00
N ASN A 8 5.36 36.42 -20.76
CA ASN A 8 3.99 36.22 -20.28
C ASN A 8 3.99 36.22 -18.74
N VAL A 9 3.86 37.43 -18.19
CA VAL A 9 3.85 37.67 -16.74
C VAL A 9 2.75 36.86 -16.03
N LEU A 10 1.61 36.63 -16.69
CA LEU A 10 0.53 35.82 -16.13
C LEU A 10 0.97 34.36 -15.97
N ALA A 11 1.54 33.77 -17.02
CA ALA A 11 2.07 32.40 -17.00
C ALA A 11 3.14 32.20 -15.91
N GLN A 12 4.03 33.19 -15.73
CA GLN A 12 5.04 33.16 -14.67
C GLN A 12 4.41 33.17 -13.28
N ARG A 13 3.48 34.11 -13.01
CA ARG A 13 2.81 34.20 -11.70
C ARG A 13 2.00 32.94 -11.36
N ILE A 14 1.37 32.31 -12.36
CA ILE A 14 0.68 31.04 -12.15
C ILE A 14 1.68 29.93 -11.82
N ALA A 15 2.82 29.86 -12.51
CA ALA A 15 3.86 28.87 -12.22
C ALA A 15 4.43 29.03 -10.79
N GLU A 16 4.64 30.27 -10.34
CA GLU A 16 5.03 30.61 -8.96
C GLU A 16 3.97 30.14 -7.93
N ALA A 17 2.70 30.49 -8.14
CA ALA A 17 1.62 30.04 -7.26
C ALA A 17 1.47 28.51 -7.23
N MET A 18 1.66 27.85 -8.37
CA MET A 18 1.62 26.39 -8.49
C MET A 18 2.75 25.72 -7.70
N ILE A 19 3.99 26.23 -7.80
CA ILE A 19 5.12 25.64 -7.08
C ILE A 19 5.03 25.93 -5.58
N ASP A 20 4.52 27.10 -5.17
CA ASP A 20 4.26 27.42 -3.77
C ASP A 20 3.21 26.49 -3.15
N GLY A 21 2.14 26.18 -3.90
CA GLY A 21 1.15 25.18 -3.51
C GLY A 21 1.78 23.81 -3.27
N PHE A 22 2.67 23.38 -4.16
CA PHE A 22 3.43 22.13 -3.99
C PHE A 22 4.36 22.18 -2.77
N ASN A 23 5.12 23.27 -2.60
CA ASN A 23 6.04 23.44 -1.48
C ASN A 23 5.34 23.35 -0.13
N ARG A 24 4.18 24.02 -0.01
CA ARG A 24 3.34 23.92 1.19
C ARG A 24 2.86 22.50 1.43
N HIS A 25 2.42 21.79 0.39
CA HIS A 25 2.06 20.38 0.51
C HIS A 25 3.23 19.54 1.03
N TYR A 26 4.42 19.68 0.44
CA TYR A 26 5.55 18.84 0.79
C TYR A 26 6.12 19.15 2.17
N GLN A 27 6.04 20.39 2.64
CA GLN A 27 6.34 20.77 4.03
C GLN A 27 5.47 20.01 5.03
N LEU A 28 4.17 19.83 4.73
CA LEU A 28 3.26 19.04 5.57
C LEU A 28 3.63 17.56 5.56
N ILE A 29 3.98 17.00 4.40
CA ILE A 29 4.47 15.61 4.31
C ILE A 29 5.69 15.38 5.20
N ARG A 30 6.66 16.30 5.18
CA ARG A 30 7.82 16.23 6.08
C ARG A 30 7.43 16.38 7.54
N ARG A 31 6.47 17.26 7.86
CA ARG A 31 5.95 17.44 9.23
C ARG A 31 5.37 16.14 9.77
N TYR A 32 4.51 15.46 9.02
CA TYR A 32 3.97 14.16 9.42
C TYR A 32 5.08 13.12 9.67
N GLY A 33 6.14 13.12 8.86
CA GLY A 33 7.30 12.26 9.08
C GLY A 33 8.04 12.52 10.40
N ARG A 34 8.16 13.78 10.82
CA ARG A 34 8.76 14.16 12.12
C ARG A 34 7.85 13.83 13.29
N GLU A 35 6.56 14.18 13.17
CA GLU A 35 5.54 13.88 14.18
C GLU A 35 5.42 12.37 14.44
N ALA A 36 5.62 11.53 13.42
CA ALA A 36 5.63 10.07 13.59
C ALA A 36 6.71 9.59 14.58
N LYS A 37 7.86 10.27 14.67
CA LYS A 37 8.89 9.98 15.68
C LYS A 37 8.39 10.33 17.07
N GLU A 38 7.79 11.50 17.25
CA GLU A 38 7.27 11.97 18.54
C GLU A 38 6.15 11.05 19.06
N LEU A 39 5.21 10.68 18.16
CA LEU A 39 4.13 9.75 18.46
C LEU A 39 4.65 8.36 18.82
N PHE A 40 5.67 7.86 18.10
CA PHE A 40 6.34 6.61 18.42
C PHE A 40 6.96 6.67 19.81
N GLU A 41 7.75 7.70 20.12
CA GLU A 41 8.41 7.85 21.43
C GLU A 41 7.40 7.95 22.59
N ALA A 42 6.26 8.61 22.37
CA ALA A 42 5.17 8.72 23.33
C ALA A 42 4.34 7.43 23.48
N ALA A 43 4.55 6.43 22.61
CA ALA A 43 3.68 5.25 22.48
C ALA A 43 2.20 5.62 22.18
N ASP A 44 1.96 6.75 21.51
CA ASP A 44 0.60 7.20 21.18
C ASP A 44 0.12 6.57 19.86
N TRP A 45 -0.29 5.31 19.94
CA TRP A 45 -0.75 4.53 18.79
C TRP A 45 -2.06 5.07 18.19
N LYS A 46 -2.90 5.72 19.02
CA LYS A 46 -4.12 6.37 18.54
C LYS A 46 -3.75 7.60 17.72
N GLY A 47 -2.82 8.42 18.21
CA GLY A 47 -2.24 9.55 17.48
C GLY A 47 -1.63 9.13 16.15
N VAL A 48 -0.89 8.00 16.11
CA VAL A 48 -0.36 7.44 14.85
C VAL A 48 -1.48 7.17 13.84
N HIS A 49 -2.57 6.52 14.24
CA HIS A 49 -3.69 6.24 13.33
C HIS A 49 -4.38 7.53 12.82
N VAL A 50 -4.50 8.55 13.66
CA VAL A 50 -5.02 9.87 13.27
C VAL A 50 -4.10 10.52 12.25
N ALA A 51 -2.79 10.59 12.53
CA ALA A 51 -1.79 11.19 11.65
C ALA A 51 -1.74 10.51 10.27
N VAL A 52 -1.85 9.17 10.22
CA VAL A 52 -1.93 8.42 8.96
C VAL A 52 -3.17 8.84 8.14
N ARG A 53 -4.33 8.96 8.78
CA ARG A 53 -5.58 9.34 8.11
C ARG A 53 -5.52 10.77 7.58
N GLU A 54 -5.03 11.71 8.38
CA GLU A 54 -4.88 13.11 7.96
C GLU A 54 -3.92 13.23 6.78
N ARG A 55 -2.78 12.55 6.84
CA ARG A 55 -1.79 12.53 5.76
C ARG A 55 -2.38 12.03 4.44
N ILE A 56 -3.17 10.97 4.46
CA ILE A 56 -3.81 10.41 3.25
C ILE A 56 -4.71 11.45 2.57
N ARG A 57 -5.44 12.26 3.34
CA ARG A 57 -6.35 13.30 2.83
C ARG A 57 -5.62 14.58 2.40
N SER A 58 -4.51 14.90 3.08
CA SER A 58 -3.76 16.15 2.91
C SER A 58 -3.39 16.47 1.47
N TYR A 59 -3.01 15.49 0.65
CA TYR A 59 -2.66 15.74 -0.76
C TYR A 59 -3.84 16.32 -1.56
N ASP A 60 -4.99 15.67 -1.51
CA ASP A 60 -6.15 16.05 -2.33
C ASP A 60 -6.74 17.40 -1.88
N GLU A 61 -6.64 17.71 -0.59
CA GLU A 61 -6.97 19.03 -0.05
C GLU A 61 -6.04 20.12 -0.61
N ARG A 62 -4.71 19.90 -0.58
CA ARG A 62 -3.74 20.89 -1.10
C ARG A 62 -3.87 21.10 -2.60
N VAL A 63 -4.13 20.03 -3.37
CA VAL A 63 -4.41 20.15 -4.81
C VAL A 63 -5.67 20.97 -5.07
N THR A 64 -6.74 20.73 -4.30
CA THR A 64 -8.01 21.46 -4.45
C THR A 64 -7.82 22.93 -4.08
N GLU A 65 -7.16 23.21 -2.95
CA GLU A 65 -6.84 24.56 -2.51
C GLU A 65 -6.03 25.34 -3.57
N THR A 66 -4.99 24.73 -4.15
CA THR A 66 -4.22 25.37 -5.22
C THR A 66 -5.05 25.55 -6.49
N ALA A 67 -5.86 24.56 -6.88
CA ALA A 67 -6.70 24.66 -8.07
C ALA A 67 -7.74 25.80 -7.95
N ASP A 68 -8.38 25.91 -6.79
CA ASP A 68 -9.37 26.95 -6.51
C ASP A 68 -8.72 28.34 -6.49
N LEU A 69 -7.54 28.47 -5.88
CA LEU A 69 -6.74 29.70 -5.91
C LEU A 69 -6.40 30.09 -7.34
N LEU A 70 -5.91 29.15 -8.15
CA LEU A 70 -5.54 29.43 -9.55
C LEU A 70 -6.75 29.83 -10.39
N ALA A 71 -7.91 29.21 -10.16
CA ALA A 71 -9.15 29.56 -10.83
C ALA A 71 -9.65 30.95 -10.43
N ALA A 72 -9.62 31.28 -9.14
CA ALA A 72 -10.14 32.54 -8.60
C ALA A 72 -9.24 33.75 -8.93
N ASP A 73 -7.94 33.63 -8.72
CA ASP A 73 -7.01 34.77 -8.78
C ASP A 73 -6.46 35.04 -10.19
N PHE A 74 -6.42 34.01 -11.03
CA PHE A 74 -5.81 34.08 -12.37
C PHE A 74 -6.74 33.68 -13.51
N GLY A 75 -7.98 33.26 -13.22
CA GLY A 75 -8.91 32.80 -14.24
C GLY A 75 -8.39 31.57 -15.00
N ALA A 76 -7.61 30.69 -14.35
CA ALA A 76 -6.85 29.62 -14.98
C ALA A 76 -7.69 28.66 -15.85
N ALA A 77 -8.99 28.53 -15.60
CA ALA A 77 -9.90 27.72 -16.43
C ALA A 77 -10.17 28.31 -17.82
N SER A 78 -9.84 29.59 -18.03
CA SER A 78 -10.15 30.36 -19.24
C SER A 78 -8.92 30.84 -20.00
N ILE A 79 -7.71 30.50 -19.53
CA ILE A 79 -6.47 30.90 -20.21
C ILE A 79 -6.25 30.05 -21.47
N ASP A 80 -5.62 30.65 -22.47
CA ASP A 80 -5.38 30.04 -23.78
C ASP A 80 -4.22 29.04 -23.78
N ASP A 81 -4.16 28.21 -24.82
CA ASP A 81 -3.18 27.14 -24.97
C ASP A 81 -1.73 27.62 -24.93
N ALA A 82 -1.43 28.77 -25.53
CA ALA A 82 -0.07 29.31 -25.57
C ALA A 82 0.40 29.74 -24.17
N THR A 83 -0.49 30.36 -23.39
CA THR A 83 -0.23 30.70 -21.99
C THR A 83 0.00 29.45 -21.14
N TRP A 84 -0.78 28.38 -21.32
CA TRP A 84 -0.56 27.11 -20.62
C TRP A 84 0.81 26.48 -20.93
N GLN A 85 1.22 26.49 -22.19
CA GLN A 85 2.52 25.96 -22.60
C GLN A 85 3.67 26.78 -22.00
N GLN A 86 3.56 28.11 -22.00
CA GLN A 86 4.55 29.00 -21.37
C GLN A 86 4.60 28.81 -19.85
N LEU A 87 3.46 28.67 -19.19
CA LEU A 87 3.35 28.38 -17.75
C LEU A 87 4.12 27.10 -17.41
N LYS A 88 3.90 26.04 -18.18
CA LYS A 88 4.63 24.77 -17.97
C LYS A 88 6.14 24.94 -18.12
N LEU A 89 6.60 25.76 -19.07
CA LEU A 89 8.03 26.05 -19.25
C LEU A 89 8.61 26.82 -18.05
N PHE A 90 7.91 27.85 -17.56
CA PHE A 90 8.33 28.55 -16.34
C PHE A 90 8.35 27.61 -15.13
N TYR A 91 7.35 26.73 -15.01
CA TYR A 91 7.33 25.72 -13.96
C TYR A 91 8.54 24.79 -14.03
N ILE A 92 8.94 24.32 -15.22
CA ILE A 92 10.17 23.53 -15.42
C ILE A 92 11.41 24.30 -14.92
N GLY A 93 11.47 25.62 -15.14
CA GLY A 93 12.53 26.46 -14.61
C GLY A 93 12.66 26.38 -13.09
N HIS A 94 11.54 26.36 -12.36
CA HIS A 94 11.53 26.18 -10.90
C HIS A 94 12.01 24.79 -10.45
N LEU A 95 11.93 23.77 -11.32
CA LEU A 95 12.31 22.39 -10.97
C LEU A 95 13.82 22.15 -10.93
N ILE A 96 14.63 22.97 -11.60
CA ILE A 96 16.08 22.72 -11.82
C ILE A 96 16.85 22.53 -10.51
N ASN A 97 16.56 23.34 -9.50
CA ASN A 97 17.21 23.26 -8.17
C ASN A 97 16.27 22.72 -7.09
N HIS A 98 15.11 22.20 -7.50
CA HIS A 98 14.13 21.67 -6.57
C HIS A 98 14.63 20.35 -5.98
N LYS A 99 14.31 20.10 -4.72
CA LYS A 99 14.72 18.86 -4.02
C LYS A 99 13.78 17.68 -4.29
N GLN A 100 12.58 17.95 -4.78
CA GLN A 100 11.54 16.95 -5.11
C GLN A 100 10.85 17.23 -6.46
N PRO A 101 11.60 17.38 -7.57
CA PRO A 101 11.03 17.80 -8.85
C PRO A 101 9.99 16.81 -9.39
N GLU A 102 10.18 15.51 -9.15
CA GLU A 102 9.26 14.47 -9.60
C GLU A 102 7.89 14.53 -8.92
N LEU A 103 7.86 14.97 -7.66
CA LEU A 103 6.62 15.14 -6.91
C LEU A 103 5.91 16.42 -7.33
N ALA A 104 6.67 17.48 -7.62
CA ALA A 104 6.17 18.74 -8.14
C ALA A 104 5.46 18.52 -9.49
N GLU A 105 6.05 17.76 -10.41
CA GLU A 105 5.40 17.35 -11.67
C GLU A 105 4.06 16.65 -11.44
N THR A 106 3.99 15.74 -10.47
CA THR A 106 2.75 15.03 -10.13
C THR A 106 1.70 15.95 -9.52
N PHE A 107 2.11 16.87 -8.67
CA PHE A 107 1.24 17.88 -8.10
C PHE A 107 0.65 18.77 -9.19
N PHE A 108 1.51 19.26 -10.10
CA PHE A 108 1.11 20.01 -11.28
C PHE A 108 0.06 19.25 -12.10
N ASN A 109 0.31 17.99 -12.44
CA ASN A 109 -0.65 17.15 -13.18
C ASN A 109 -2.00 17.06 -12.46
N SER A 110 -1.96 16.95 -11.14
CA SER A 110 -3.17 16.82 -10.31
C SER A 110 -3.98 18.12 -10.29
N VAL A 111 -3.33 19.27 -10.13
CA VAL A 111 -3.98 20.59 -10.20
C VAL A 111 -4.53 20.84 -11.60
N CYS A 112 -3.74 20.60 -12.65
CA CYS A 112 -4.22 20.71 -14.03
C CYS A 112 -5.43 19.81 -14.30
N SER A 113 -5.46 18.59 -13.76
CA SER A 113 -6.61 17.68 -13.94
C SER A 113 -7.91 18.16 -13.27
N LYS A 114 -7.82 19.12 -12.33
CA LYS A 114 -8.98 19.78 -11.71
C LYS A 114 -9.48 20.99 -12.51
N ILE A 115 -8.57 21.68 -13.19
CA ILE A 115 -8.87 22.92 -13.92
C ILE A 115 -9.23 22.62 -15.39
N LEU A 116 -8.53 21.67 -16.01
CA LEU A 116 -8.57 21.42 -17.44
C LEU A 116 -9.39 20.19 -17.80
N HIS A 117 -10.00 20.26 -18.97
CA HIS A 117 -10.66 19.11 -19.59
C HIS A 117 -9.65 18.01 -19.95
N ARG A 118 -10.09 16.75 -19.96
CA ARG A 118 -9.22 15.58 -20.20
C ARG A 118 -8.46 15.59 -21.53
N THR A 119 -8.95 16.33 -22.53
CA THR A 119 -8.29 16.49 -23.84
C THR A 119 -6.90 17.13 -23.74
N TYR A 120 -6.63 17.87 -22.65
CA TYR A 120 -5.33 18.45 -22.34
C TYR A 120 -4.35 17.46 -21.68
N PHE A 121 -4.73 16.19 -21.46
CA PHE A 121 -3.88 15.20 -20.77
C PHE A 121 -2.83 14.56 -21.69
N ASN A 122 -2.10 15.41 -22.40
CA ASN A 122 -0.96 15.06 -23.23
C ASN A 122 0.29 15.82 -22.75
N ASN A 123 1.46 15.48 -23.31
CA ASN A 123 2.71 16.01 -22.80
C ASN A 123 2.94 17.49 -23.12
N ASP A 124 2.09 18.14 -23.91
CA ASP A 124 2.25 19.56 -24.20
C ASP A 124 1.74 20.42 -23.03
N TYR A 125 0.72 19.94 -22.30
CA TYR A 125 0.11 20.67 -21.18
C TYR A 125 0.39 20.08 -19.80
N ILE A 126 0.61 18.76 -19.69
CA ILE A 126 0.93 18.08 -18.42
C ILE A 126 2.24 17.28 -18.50
N PHE A 127 2.78 16.86 -17.37
CA PHE A 127 3.98 16.01 -17.28
C PHE A 127 3.65 14.53 -17.48
N ALA A 128 3.27 14.17 -18.72
CA ALA A 128 3.11 12.77 -19.10
C ALA A 128 4.46 12.03 -19.10
N ARG A 129 5.55 12.73 -19.40
CA ARG A 129 6.94 12.29 -19.25
C ARG A 129 7.65 13.21 -18.24
N PRO A 130 8.66 12.69 -17.52
CA PRO A 130 9.46 13.52 -16.63
C PRO A 130 10.24 14.58 -17.43
N ALA A 131 10.32 15.78 -16.87
CA ALA A 131 11.09 16.89 -17.40
C ALA A 131 12.42 17.08 -16.65
N ALA A 132 12.51 16.65 -15.39
CA ALA A 132 13.71 16.74 -14.56
C ALA A 132 14.32 15.37 -14.24
N SER A 133 15.66 15.33 -14.16
CA SER A 133 16.36 14.18 -13.58
C SER A 133 16.21 14.17 -12.06
N THR A 134 16.11 12.99 -11.49
CA THR A 134 16.06 12.79 -10.03
C THR A 134 17.36 12.23 -9.46
N GLU A 135 18.36 12.02 -10.31
CA GLU A 135 19.66 11.47 -9.93
C GLU A 135 20.55 12.54 -9.29
N TYR A 136 21.34 12.13 -8.30
CA TYR A 136 22.38 12.96 -7.65
C TYR A 136 21.89 14.27 -7.01
N ILE A 137 20.59 14.37 -6.67
CA ILE A 137 20.08 15.47 -5.86
C ILE A 137 20.65 15.36 -4.45
N GLN A 138 21.42 16.36 -4.04
CA GLN A 138 22.02 16.43 -2.70
C GLN A 138 20.98 16.85 -1.65
N SER A 139 21.07 16.26 -0.45
CA SER A 139 20.19 16.50 0.71
C SER A 139 21.04 16.96 1.89
N ASP A 140 20.53 17.86 2.72
CA ASP A 140 21.14 18.21 4.01
C ASP A 140 20.10 18.10 5.14
N PRO A 141 20.20 17.09 6.02
CA PRO A 141 21.26 16.09 6.11
C PRO A 141 21.27 15.08 4.93
N PRO A 142 22.38 14.34 4.71
CA PRO A 142 22.47 13.41 3.59
C PRO A 142 21.44 12.29 3.68
N THR A 143 20.97 11.80 2.53
CA THR A 143 19.96 10.72 2.40
C THR A 143 20.30 9.48 3.25
N TYR A 144 21.58 9.11 3.29
CA TYR A 144 22.11 8.06 4.14
C TYR A 144 23.42 8.51 4.78
N ARG A 145 23.74 7.96 5.96
CA ARG A 145 25.02 8.11 6.65
C ARG A 145 25.89 6.89 6.38
N SER A 146 27.19 7.10 6.24
CA SER A 146 28.19 6.02 6.14
C SER A 146 28.98 5.94 7.45
N TYR A 147 29.10 4.72 7.98
CA TYR A 147 29.87 4.42 9.17
C TYR A 147 30.99 3.44 8.82
N TYR A 148 32.16 3.57 9.46
CA TYR A 148 33.36 2.83 9.10
C TYR A 148 33.83 1.92 10.25
N PRO A 149 33.43 0.63 10.25
CA PRO A 149 33.77 -0.33 11.33
C PRO A 149 35.26 -0.47 11.63
N MET A 150 36.14 -0.21 10.65
CA MET A 150 37.59 -0.29 10.84
C MET A 150 38.13 0.75 11.84
N GLN A 151 37.41 1.84 12.10
CA GLN A 151 37.86 2.91 12.98
C GLN A 151 37.43 2.70 14.44
N LEU A 152 36.20 2.24 14.66
CA LEU A 152 35.58 2.13 15.99
C LEU A 152 35.38 0.68 16.46
N GLY A 153 35.55 -0.31 15.58
CA GLY A 153 35.11 -1.68 15.78
C GLY A 153 33.64 -1.88 15.43
N LEU A 154 33.28 -3.07 14.93
CA LEU A 154 31.95 -3.34 14.40
C LEU A 154 30.84 -3.17 15.44
N ARG A 155 31.02 -3.72 16.65
CA ARG A 155 30.04 -3.62 17.74
C ARG A 155 29.74 -2.15 18.12
N ALA A 156 30.79 -1.35 18.34
CA ALA A 156 30.63 0.07 18.66
C ALA A 156 29.99 0.84 17.50
N THR A 157 30.32 0.48 16.25
CA THR A 157 29.70 1.08 15.06
C THR A 157 28.20 0.81 15.00
N ILE A 158 27.76 -0.44 15.23
CA ILE A 158 26.32 -0.79 15.24
C ILE A 158 25.61 -0.05 16.37
N ARG A 159 26.22 0.05 17.56
CA ARG A 159 25.67 0.84 18.66
C ARG A 159 25.51 2.31 18.26
N GLN A 160 26.53 2.92 17.65
CA GLN A 160 26.48 4.31 17.19
C GLN A 160 25.35 4.52 16.17
N VAL A 161 25.20 3.62 15.19
CA VAL A 161 24.12 3.65 14.19
C VAL A 161 22.75 3.81 14.86
N ILE A 162 22.47 3.03 15.92
CA ILE A 162 21.18 3.07 16.61
C ILE A 162 21.03 4.36 17.44
N GLN A 163 22.09 4.81 18.10
CA GLN A 163 22.09 6.05 18.90
C GLN A 163 21.88 7.29 18.03
N ASP A 164 22.36 7.27 16.80
CA ASP A 164 22.31 8.37 15.82
C ASP A 164 20.90 8.75 15.33
N PHE A 165 19.91 7.86 15.53
CA PHE A 165 18.49 8.16 15.34
C PHE A 165 17.92 9.06 16.46
N ALA A 166 18.66 9.19 17.56
CA ALA A 166 18.39 10.08 18.68
C ALA A 166 16.96 9.93 19.24
N TRP A 167 16.50 8.68 19.43
CA TRP A 167 15.26 8.44 20.13
C TRP A 167 15.38 8.88 21.59
N GLN A 168 14.43 9.67 22.09
CA GLN A 168 14.43 10.17 23.46
C GLN A 168 14.08 9.10 24.49
N ARG A 169 13.39 8.04 24.04
CA ARG A 169 12.96 6.93 24.89
C ARG A 169 14.14 5.98 25.14
N PRO A 170 14.41 5.59 26.39
CA PRO A 170 15.54 4.72 26.71
C PRO A 170 15.31 3.31 26.16
N PHE A 171 16.40 2.67 25.76
CA PHE A 171 16.41 1.23 25.48
C PHE A 171 16.35 0.42 26.77
N GLU A 172 15.76 -0.77 26.70
CA GLU A 172 15.78 -1.73 27.80
C GLU A 172 17.21 -2.16 28.11
N ASP A 173 17.91 -2.65 27.08
CA ASP A 173 19.33 -2.98 27.10
C ASP A 173 19.89 -2.93 25.66
N LEU A 174 20.42 -1.77 25.26
CA LEU A 174 20.97 -1.60 23.91
C LEU A 174 22.22 -2.45 23.68
N ASP A 175 23.03 -2.70 24.71
CA ASP A 175 24.26 -3.49 24.56
C ASP A 175 23.92 -4.95 24.26
N ARG A 176 22.99 -5.54 25.00
CA ARG A 176 22.44 -6.87 24.73
C ARG A 176 21.87 -6.96 23.31
N ASP A 177 21.04 -5.99 22.92
CA ASP A 177 20.37 -6.00 21.63
C ASP A 177 21.38 -5.90 20.46
N VAL A 178 22.45 -5.11 20.61
CA VAL A 178 23.57 -5.05 19.65
C VAL A 178 24.29 -6.41 19.58
N ASP A 179 24.50 -7.08 20.70
CA ASP A 179 25.11 -8.42 20.72
C ASP A 179 24.21 -9.47 20.03
N PHE A 180 22.89 -9.37 20.16
CA PHE A 180 21.94 -10.20 19.39
C PHE A 180 22.00 -9.92 17.89
N VAL A 181 22.11 -8.66 17.47
CA VAL A 181 22.32 -8.29 16.05
C VAL A 181 23.60 -8.92 15.53
N MET A 182 24.71 -8.78 16.25
CA MET A 182 26.02 -9.35 15.90
C MET A 182 25.95 -10.86 15.73
N ARG A 183 25.44 -11.58 16.74
CA ARG A 183 25.32 -13.06 16.72
C ARG A 183 24.44 -13.55 15.58
N THR A 184 23.36 -12.83 15.28
CA THR A 184 22.43 -13.19 14.20
C THR A 184 23.06 -12.97 12.83
N ALA A 185 23.77 -11.86 12.64
CA ALA A 185 24.50 -11.58 11.42
C ALA A 185 25.65 -12.57 11.18
N GLU A 186 26.46 -12.86 12.21
CA GLU A 186 27.53 -13.86 12.13
C GLU A 186 26.97 -15.24 11.77
N LYS A 187 25.90 -15.69 12.43
CA LYS A 187 25.23 -16.97 12.11
C LYS A 187 24.75 -17.02 10.65
N ARG A 188 24.26 -15.89 10.11
CA ARG A 188 23.81 -15.82 8.71
C ARG A 188 24.98 -15.88 7.72
N LEU A 189 26.10 -15.25 8.06
CA LEU A 189 27.32 -15.21 7.25
C LEU A 189 28.17 -16.48 7.39
N GLY A 190 27.99 -17.24 8.47
CA GLY A 190 28.82 -18.38 8.86
C GLY A 190 30.01 -17.94 9.73
N GLU A 191 30.78 -17.00 9.22
CA GLU A 191 31.87 -16.31 9.92
C GLU A 191 31.95 -14.84 9.47
N TRP A 192 32.58 -13.98 10.26
CA TRP A 192 32.80 -12.60 9.85
C TRP A 192 33.84 -12.54 8.71
N PRO A 193 33.51 -11.95 7.55
CA PRO A 193 34.48 -11.78 6.49
C PRO A 193 35.58 -10.80 6.92
N GLU A 194 36.80 -10.99 6.43
CA GLU A 194 37.88 -10.03 6.61
C GLU A 194 37.47 -8.65 6.05
N ALA A 195 37.74 -7.59 6.81
CA ALA A 195 37.37 -6.24 6.42
C ALA A 195 38.29 -5.73 5.30
N GLU A 196 37.71 -5.47 4.14
CA GLU A 196 38.38 -4.81 3.03
C GLU A 196 38.39 -3.28 3.22
N ALA A 197 39.19 -2.57 2.41
CA ALA A 197 39.38 -1.12 2.55
C ALA A 197 38.10 -0.28 2.40
N ASN A 198 37.08 -0.81 1.73
CA ASN A 198 35.77 -0.15 1.56
C ASN A 198 34.72 -0.62 2.59
N ALA A 199 35.11 -1.35 3.64
CA ALA A 199 34.20 -1.85 4.66
C ALA A 199 33.44 -0.70 5.33
N GLN A 200 32.14 -0.64 5.09
CA GLN A 200 31.28 0.42 5.62
C GLN A 200 29.84 -0.07 5.84
N ILE A 201 29.14 0.59 6.74
CA ILE A 201 27.70 0.42 6.96
C ILE A 201 27.02 1.70 6.49
N GLN A 202 26.13 1.60 5.51
CA GLN A 202 25.32 2.71 5.03
C GLN A 202 23.90 2.59 5.56
N VAL A 203 23.37 3.64 6.17
CA VAL A 203 22.04 3.63 6.82
C VAL A 203 21.25 4.86 6.39
N LEU A 204 20.00 4.67 5.97
CA LEU A 204 19.11 5.78 5.68
C LEU A 204 19.00 6.70 6.91
N HIS A 205 19.04 8.00 6.66
CA HIS A 205 19.14 8.99 7.74
C HIS A 205 17.93 8.96 8.66
N SER A 206 16.73 8.89 8.10
CA SER A 206 15.48 8.86 8.85
C SER A 206 15.01 7.42 9.06
N ALA A 207 14.56 7.12 10.27
CA ALA A 207 13.84 5.89 10.56
C ALA A 207 12.46 5.92 9.88
N PHE A 208 11.95 4.75 9.57
CA PHE A 208 10.65 4.57 8.94
C PHE A 208 9.65 4.13 10.02
N TYR A 209 8.56 4.87 10.18
CA TYR A 209 7.56 4.57 11.20
C TYR A 209 6.32 3.95 10.58
N ARG A 210 5.82 2.88 11.20
CA ARG A 210 4.54 2.26 10.83
C ARG A 210 3.94 1.56 12.03
N ASN A 211 2.68 1.87 12.32
CA ASN A 211 1.95 1.34 13.47
C ASN A 211 2.78 1.55 14.75
N LYS A 212 3.17 0.47 15.42
CA LYS A 212 3.95 0.48 16.66
C LYS A 212 5.47 0.30 16.47
N GLY A 213 5.93 0.26 15.23
CA GLY A 213 7.33 -0.03 14.91
C GLY A 213 8.04 1.13 14.23
N ALA A 214 9.30 1.32 14.62
CA ALA A 214 10.27 2.06 13.84
C ALA A 214 11.20 1.07 13.11
N TYR A 215 11.65 1.40 11.92
CA TYR A 215 12.47 0.52 11.09
C TYR A 215 13.71 1.27 10.61
N VAL A 216 14.87 0.69 10.88
CA VAL A 216 16.16 1.14 10.38
C VAL A 216 16.49 0.34 9.13
N PHE A 217 16.78 1.02 8.03
CA PHE A 217 17.15 0.38 6.76
C PHE A 217 18.56 0.76 6.36
N GLY A 218 19.35 -0.23 5.96
CA GLY A 218 20.72 -0.01 5.55
C GLY A 218 21.30 -1.14 4.73
N LYS A 219 22.56 -0.99 4.38
CA LYS A 219 23.39 -2.05 3.79
C LYS A 219 24.80 -1.99 4.33
N ALA A 220 25.37 -3.15 4.61
CA ALA A 220 26.80 -3.30 4.85
C ALA A 220 27.49 -3.59 3.52
N ILE A 221 28.63 -2.96 3.29
CA ILE A 221 29.46 -3.11 2.10
C ILE A 221 30.81 -3.63 2.56
N ASN A 222 31.30 -4.70 1.95
CA ASN A 222 32.65 -5.21 2.16
C ASN A 222 33.16 -5.86 0.85
N GLY A 223 34.17 -5.25 0.23
CA GLY A 223 34.63 -5.62 -1.10
C GLY A 223 33.53 -5.45 -2.13
N HIS A 224 33.25 -6.54 -2.87
CA HIS A 224 32.16 -6.62 -3.84
C HIS A 224 30.81 -7.04 -3.23
N HIS A 225 30.77 -7.36 -1.94
CA HIS A 225 29.56 -7.85 -1.29
C HIS A 225 28.74 -6.70 -0.70
N GLU A 226 27.43 -6.72 -0.98
CA GLU A 226 26.45 -5.83 -0.36
C GLU A 226 25.38 -6.64 0.39
N PHE A 227 25.33 -6.46 1.71
CA PHE A 227 24.39 -7.10 2.62
C PHE A 227 23.36 -6.08 3.09
N ALA A 228 22.16 -6.13 2.51
CA ALA A 228 21.06 -5.29 2.95
C ALA A 228 20.50 -5.78 4.28
N PHE A 229 20.07 -4.84 5.12
CA PHE A 229 19.44 -5.16 6.38
C PHE A 229 18.27 -4.24 6.73
N ALA A 230 17.36 -4.76 7.54
CA ALA A 230 16.36 -3.97 8.25
C ALA A 230 16.35 -4.35 9.74
N VAL A 231 16.34 -3.36 10.63
CA VAL A 231 16.24 -3.57 12.08
C VAL A 231 14.96 -2.92 12.59
N PRO A 232 13.94 -3.71 12.97
CA PRO A 232 12.75 -3.21 13.64
C PRO A 232 13.06 -2.83 15.09
N VAL A 233 12.60 -1.66 15.52
CA VAL A 233 12.70 -1.14 16.88
C VAL A 233 11.29 -1.02 17.44
N LEU A 234 11.04 -1.68 18.56
CA LEU A 234 9.71 -1.81 19.16
C LEU A 234 9.70 -1.37 20.62
N HIS A 235 8.50 -1.28 21.17
CA HIS A 235 8.26 -0.98 22.58
C HIS A 235 8.12 -2.29 23.37
N THR A 236 8.79 -2.38 24.53
CA THR A 236 8.48 -3.40 25.54
C THR A 236 7.18 -3.05 26.28
N PRO A 237 6.56 -4.01 26.98
CA PRO A 237 5.40 -3.74 27.84
C PRO A 237 5.65 -2.64 28.89
N GLU A 238 6.88 -2.52 29.39
CA GLU A 238 7.32 -1.51 30.36
C GLU A 238 7.56 -0.13 29.72
N GLY A 239 7.47 -0.05 28.39
CA GLY A 239 7.66 1.19 27.68
C GLY A 239 9.13 1.57 27.49
N LYS A 240 10.03 0.61 27.30
CA LYS A 240 11.38 0.87 26.79
C LYS A 240 11.51 0.45 25.33
N LEU A 241 12.59 0.86 24.67
CA LEU A 241 12.89 0.44 23.31
C LEU A 241 13.72 -0.85 23.28
N VAL A 242 13.46 -1.70 22.29
CA VAL A 242 14.26 -2.89 21.99
C VAL A 242 14.46 -3.04 20.49
N LEU A 243 15.60 -3.60 20.08
CA LEU A 243 15.77 -4.12 18.72
C LEU A 243 15.11 -5.50 18.68
N ASP A 244 14.06 -5.65 17.88
CA ASP A 244 13.26 -6.88 17.89
C ASP A 244 13.91 -8.01 17.09
N THR A 245 14.63 -7.67 16.00
CA THR A 245 15.39 -8.61 15.16
C THR A 245 16.32 -7.86 14.20
N ILE A 246 17.11 -8.58 13.41
CA ILE A 246 17.75 -8.08 12.18
C ILE A 246 17.33 -8.95 10.99
N LEU A 247 16.70 -8.33 9.98
CA LEU A 247 16.34 -8.99 8.73
C LEU A 247 17.47 -8.82 7.73
N LEU A 248 18.08 -9.93 7.31
CA LEU A 248 19.19 -9.93 6.34
C LEU A 248 18.77 -10.46 4.95
N ASP A 249 17.61 -11.10 4.87
CA ASP A 249 17.07 -11.59 3.62
C ASP A 249 16.35 -10.48 2.86
N ARG A 250 16.84 -10.18 1.65
CA ARG A 250 16.23 -9.18 0.75
C ARG A 250 14.74 -9.43 0.51
N TRP A 251 14.33 -10.70 0.54
CA TRP A 251 12.93 -11.09 0.45
C TRP A 251 12.09 -10.59 1.64
N LEU A 252 12.52 -10.86 2.88
CA LEU A 252 11.86 -10.37 4.10
C LEU A 252 11.79 -8.84 4.12
N ILE A 253 12.89 -8.19 3.73
CA ILE A 253 12.94 -6.73 3.60
C ILE A 253 11.90 -6.25 2.57
N SER A 254 11.79 -6.91 1.41
CA SER A 254 10.78 -6.59 0.39
C SER A 254 9.33 -6.75 0.89
N VAL A 255 9.07 -7.70 1.80
CA VAL A 255 7.74 -7.89 2.42
C VAL A 255 7.36 -6.71 3.33
N LEU A 256 8.35 -6.05 3.96
CA LEU A 256 8.11 -4.80 4.72
C LEU A 256 7.53 -3.70 3.82
N PHE A 257 7.83 -3.72 2.52
CA PHE A 257 7.30 -2.79 1.52
C PHE A 257 6.11 -3.37 0.74
N SER A 258 5.37 -4.35 1.26
CA SER A 258 4.17 -4.83 0.58
C SER A 258 3.08 -3.76 0.55
N LEU A 259 2.46 -3.56 -0.62
CA LEU A 259 1.30 -2.65 -0.80
C LEU A 259 0.10 -3.07 0.06
N SER A 260 0.05 -4.33 0.49
CA SER A 260 -1.00 -4.80 1.39
C SER A 260 -0.88 -4.27 2.82
N ARG A 261 0.14 -3.46 3.14
CA ARG A 261 0.36 -2.86 4.46
C ARG A 261 0.13 -1.35 4.44
N ALA A 262 -0.06 -0.75 5.61
CA ALA A 262 0.00 0.69 5.78
C ALA A 262 1.34 1.27 5.26
N TYR A 263 1.27 2.50 4.76
CA TYR A 263 2.42 3.23 4.25
C TYR A 263 3.31 3.71 5.40
N PHE A 264 4.63 3.76 5.16
CA PHE A 264 5.57 4.31 6.13
C PHE A 264 5.44 5.82 6.24
N MET A 265 5.64 6.33 7.45
CA MET A 265 5.87 7.74 7.73
C MET A 265 7.38 7.95 7.93
N VAL A 266 7.96 8.87 7.17
CA VAL A 266 9.40 9.11 7.15
C VAL A 266 9.65 10.57 6.74
N ASP A 267 10.54 11.27 7.45
CA ASP A 267 10.97 12.61 7.04
C ASP A 267 12.02 12.47 5.94
N MET A 268 11.66 12.90 4.73
CA MET A 268 12.52 12.85 3.55
C MET A 268 12.63 14.24 2.95
N GLU A 269 13.83 14.80 2.91
CA GLU A 269 14.06 15.98 2.09
C GLU A 269 14.15 15.61 0.61
N VAL A 270 14.84 14.53 0.25
CA VAL A 270 14.98 14.10 -1.15
C VAL A 270 14.43 12.68 -1.31
N PRO A 271 13.12 12.49 -1.60
CA PRO A 271 12.49 11.18 -1.75
C PRO A 271 13.13 10.28 -2.80
N SER A 272 13.55 10.87 -3.93
CA SER A 272 14.21 10.12 -5.00
C SER A 272 15.47 9.41 -4.50
N GLY A 273 16.25 10.04 -3.62
CA GLY A 273 17.42 9.45 -2.99
C GLY A 273 17.08 8.24 -2.11
N TYR A 274 16.00 8.34 -1.33
CA TYR A 274 15.50 7.21 -0.53
C TYR A 274 15.06 6.05 -1.43
N VAL A 275 14.30 6.34 -2.49
CA VAL A 275 13.86 5.32 -3.46
C VAL A 275 15.06 4.67 -4.17
N GLN A 276 16.06 5.45 -4.59
CA GLN A 276 17.27 4.94 -5.22
C GLN A 276 18.07 4.01 -4.28
N PHE A 277 18.22 4.41 -3.01
CA PHE A 277 18.87 3.59 -1.99
C PHE A 277 18.14 2.26 -1.78
N LEU A 278 16.82 2.30 -1.57
CA LEU A 278 15.99 1.10 -1.40
C LEU A 278 16.04 0.17 -2.62
N ARG A 279 16.10 0.73 -3.84
CA ARG A 279 16.23 -0.07 -5.07
C ARG A 279 17.55 -0.81 -5.18
N SER A 280 18.63 -0.31 -4.56
CA SER A 280 19.94 -0.96 -4.67
C SER A 280 19.92 -2.38 -4.10
N PHE A 281 19.01 -2.70 -3.17
CA PHE A 281 18.85 -4.04 -2.62
C PHE A 281 17.46 -4.67 -2.78
N MET A 282 16.48 -3.93 -3.30
CA MET A 282 15.19 -4.46 -3.75
C MET A 282 14.98 -4.23 -5.26
N PRO A 283 15.84 -4.76 -6.15
CA PRO A 283 15.82 -4.42 -7.59
C PRO A 283 14.53 -4.84 -8.31
N ASN A 284 13.87 -5.90 -7.81
CA ASN A 284 12.64 -6.44 -8.38
C ASN A 284 11.37 -5.67 -7.97
N LYS A 285 11.50 -4.59 -7.18
CA LYS A 285 10.37 -3.78 -6.74
C LYS A 285 10.26 -2.54 -7.61
N HIS A 286 9.06 -2.30 -8.15
CA HIS A 286 8.83 -1.15 -9.02
C HIS A 286 8.96 0.15 -8.23
N GLN A 287 9.47 1.21 -8.88
CA GLN A 287 9.56 2.54 -8.27
C GLN A 287 8.20 3.05 -7.80
N SER A 288 7.16 2.82 -8.59
CA SER A 288 5.78 3.18 -8.25
C SER A 288 5.36 2.61 -6.89
N GLU A 289 5.67 1.34 -6.62
CA GLU A 289 5.38 0.70 -5.34
C GLU A 289 6.19 1.30 -4.19
N LEU A 290 7.48 1.62 -4.42
CA LEU A 290 8.32 2.22 -3.38
C LEU A 290 7.82 3.63 -3.01
N TYR A 291 7.51 4.48 -3.99
CA TYR A 291 6.90 5.79 -3.71
C TYR A 291 5.57 5.65 -2.95
N THR A 292 4.71 4.72 -3.37
CA THR A 292 3.46 4.45 -2.64
C THR A 292 3.71 4.02 -1.20
N MET A 293 4.67 3.12 -0.94
CA MET A 293 5.00 2.66 0.42
C MET A 293 5.65 3.71 1.29
N LEU A 294 6.32 4.71 0.69
CA LEU A 294 6.79 5.91 1.38
C LEU A 294 5.65 6.91 1.64
N GLY A 295 4.41 6.55 1.32
CA GLY A 295 3.19 7.34 1.44
C GLY A 295 3.08 8.50 0.45
N LEU A 296 3.80 8.40 -0.68
CA LEU A 296 3.73 9.29 -1.83
C LEU A 296 2.88 8.64 -2.93
N GLY A 297 1.67 8.20 -2.58
CA GLY A 297 0.82 7.35 -3.43
C GLY A 297 0.42 7.99 -4.77
N LYS A 298 0.30 9.32 -4.84
CA LYS A 298 -0.01 10.02 -6.11
C LYS A 298 1.17 9.95 -7.08
N GLN A 299 2.40 10.06 -6.58
CA GLN A 299 3.60 9.82 -7.39
C GLN A 299 3.69 8.37 -7.84
N GLY A 300 3.40 7.43 -6.92
CA GLY A 300 3.29 6.02 -7.26
C GLY A 300 2.30 5.77 -8.40
N LYS A 301 1.14 6.43 -8.38
CA LYS A 301 0.12 6.40 -9.44
C LYS A 301 0.64 6.98 -10.77
N THR A 302 1.32 8.13 -10.75
CA THR A 302 1.93 8.74 -11.95
C THR A 302 2.93 7.79 -12.61
N LEU A 303 3.85 7.23 -11.81
CA LEU A 303 4.86 6.29 -12.29
C LEU A 303 4.25 5.00 -12.80
N PHE A 304 3.26 4.45 -12.10
CA PHE A 304 2.51 3.29 -12.57
C PHE A 304 1.92 3.54 -13.96
N PHE A 305 1.27 4.68 -14.17
CA PHE A 305 0.65 4.99 -15.46
C PHE A 305 1.67 5.21 -16.58
N ARG A 306 2.84 5.79 -16.26
CA ARG A 306 3.97 5.90 -17.19
C ARG A 306 4.48 4.51 -17.60
N ASP A 307 4.70 3.62 -16.63
CA ASP A 307 5.13 2.23 -16.86
C ASP A 307 4.10 1.44 -17.66
N PHE A 308 2.80 1.64 -17.37
CA PHE A 308 1.71 1.01 -18.09
C PHE A 308 1.63 1.46 -19.56
N LYS A 309 1.75 2.77 -19.82
CA LYS A 309 1.82 3.30 -21.19
C LYS A 309 3.05 2.76 -21.94
N GLN A 310 4.18 2.63 -21.26
CA GLN A 310 5.38 2.02 -21.82
C GLN A 310 5.13 0.55 -22.19
N HIS A 311 4.49 -0.21 -21.30
CA HIS A 311 4.10 -1.59 -21.57
C HIS A 311 3.19 -1.71 -22.80
N LEU A 312 2.13 -0.91 -22.89
CA LEU A 312 1.22 -0.91 -24.05
C LEU A 312 1.94 -0.61 -25.37
N ARG A 313 2.96 0.24 -25.36
CA ARG A 313 3.76 0.53 -26.57
C ARG A 313 4.63 -0.65 -27.03
N HIS A 314 5.05 -1.51 -26.10
CA HIS A 314 5.99 -2.60 -26.36
C HIS A 314 5.37 -3.99 -26.32
N SER A 315 4.07 -4.10 -26.05
CA SER A 315 3.32 -5.36 -26.09
C SER A 315 2.24 -5.32 -27.17
N ALA A 316 1.90 -6.50 -27.68
CA ALA A 316 0.75 -6.71 -28.57
C ALA A 316 -0.48 -7.26 -27.82
N ASP A 317 -0.38 -7.44 -26.50
CA ASP A 317 -1.42 -7.99 -25.64
C ASP A 317 -2.76 -7.29 -25.81
N GLN A 318 -3.85 -8.06 -25.86
CA GLN A 318 -5.19 -7.51 -25.80
C GLN A 318 -5.71 -7.52 -24.36
N PHE A 319 -6.47 -6.50 -23.99
CA PHE A 319 -7.29 -6.53 -22.80
C PHE A 319 -8.34 -7.62 -22.95
N ILE A 320 -8.35 -8.54 -22.00
CA ILE A 320 -9.26 -9.67 -21.93
C ILE A 320 -9.95 -9.71 -20.58
N ILE A 321 -11.14 -10.31 -20.49
CA ILE A 321 -11.78 -10.60 -19.21
C ILE A 321 -10.82 -11.43 -18.35
N ALA A 322 -10.68 -11.06 -17.08
CA ALA A 322 -9.75 -11.74 -16.19
C ALA A 322 -10.24 -13.20 -15.95
N PRO A 323 -9.33 -14.19 -15.93
CA PRO A 323 -9.72 -15.57 -15.68
C PRO A 323 -10.24 -15.73 -14.25
N GLY A 324 -11.32 -16.49 -14.10
CA GLY A 324 -11.95 -16.75 -12.80
C GLY A 324 -13.47 -16.71 -12.88
N ILE A 325 -14.12 -16.67 -11.71
CA ILE A 325 -15.58 -16.56 -11.61
C ILE A 325 -15.96 -15.10 -11.82
N ALA A 326 -16.89 -14.84 -12.75
CA ALA A 326 -17.39 -13.50 -12.99
C ALA A 326 -18.07 -12.92 -11.73
N GLY A 327 -17.54 -11.80 -11.22
CA GLY A 327 -18.09 -11.13 -10.04
C GLY A 327 -19.48 -10.57 -10.29
N LEU A 328 -20.30 -10.45 -9.25
CA LEU A 328 -21.66 -9.91 -9.36
C LEU A 328 -21.69 -8.38 -9.42
N VAL A 329 -20.67 -7.71 -8.85
CA VAL A 329 -20.59 -6.25 -8.73
C VAL A 329 -19.54 -5.65 -9.68
N MET A 330 -18.40 -6.33 -9.83
CA MET A 330 -17.26 -5.83 -10.62
C MET A 330 -17.13 -6.55 -11.96
N LEU A 331 -16.86 -5.80 -13.03
CA LEU A 331 -16.30 -6.32 -14.27
C LEU A 331 -14.77 -6.22 -14.20
N VAL A 332 -14.07 -7.34 -14.33
CA VAL A 332 -12.62 -7.41 -14.15
C VAL A 332 -11.94 -7.86 -15.43
N PHE A 333 -10.94 -7.11 -15.88
CA PHE A 333 -10.14 -7.44 -17.06
C PHE A 333 -8.64 -7.24 -16.81
N THR A 334 -7.80 -7.77 -17.68
CA THR A 334 -6.34 -7.74 -17.54
C THR A 334 -5.66 -7.80 -18.91
N LEU A 335 -4.34 -7.59 -18.92
CA LEU A 335 -3.48 -7.95 -20.04
C LEU A 335 -2.70 -9.22 -19.64
N PRO A 336 -2.59 -10.24 -20.52
CA PRO A 336 -1.93 -11.50 -20.18
C PRO A 336 -0.55 -11.34 -19.52
N SER A 337 0.33 -10.51 -20.10
CA SER A 337 1.70 -10.30 -19.64
C SER A 337 1.85 -9.15 -18.62
N TYR A 338 0.77 -8.46 -18.26
CA TYR A 338 0.82 -7.37 -17.29
C TYR A 338 0.35 -7.86 -15.90
N PRO A 339 1.07 -7.54 -14.81
CA PRO A 339 0.80 -8.13 -13.50
C PRO A 339 -0.31 -7.40 -12.71
N TYR A 340 -1.27 -6.78 -13.40
CA TYR A 340 -2.36 -6.01 -12.79
C TYR A 340 -3.71 -6.36 -13.42
N VAL A 341 -4.77 -6.20 -12.63
CA VAL A 341 -6.16 -6.31 -13.07
C VAL A 341 -6.83 -4.94 -12.99
N PHE A 342 -7.76 -4.69 -13.89
CA PHE A 342 -8.58 -3.49 -13.98
C PHE A 342 -10.00 -3.88 -13.58
N LYS A 343 -10.58 -3.18 -12.61
CA LYS A 343 -11.91 -3.46 -12.07
C LYS A 343 -12.83 -2.25 -12.29
N LEU A 344 -13.98 -2.48 -12.92
CA LEU A 344 -15.04 -1.50 -13.11
C LEU A 344 -16.26 -1.92 -12.32
N ILE A 345 -16.95 -0.96 -11.70
CA ILE A 345 -18.22 -1.21 -11.04
C ILE A 345 -19.31 -1.28 -12.11
N LYS A 346 -20.04 -2.39 -12.22
CA LYS A 346 -21.12 -2.56 -13.21
C LYS A 346 -22.24 -1.52 -13.01
N ASP A 347 -23.05 -1.30 -14.04
CA ASP A 347 -24.25 -0.46 -13.97
C ASP A 347 -25.40 -1.22 -13.30
N VAL A 348 -25.48 -2.53 -13.54
CA VAL A 348 -26.49 -3.43 -12.96
C VAL A 348 -25.77 -4.57 -12.24
N PHE A 349 -26.11 -4.78 -10.97
CA PHE A 349 -25.54 -5.85 -10.14
C PHE A 349 -26.35 -7.14 -10.27
N GLY A 350 -25.74 -8.26 -9.87
CA GLY A 350 -26.45 -9.54 -9.75
C GLY A 350 -27.64 -9.45 -8.78
N ALA A 351 -28.70 -10.20 -9.05
CA ALA A 351 -29.99 -10.09 -8.34
C ALA A 351 -29.91 -10.28 -6.80
N SER A 352 -28.85 -10.89 -6.28
CA SER A 352 -28.62 -11.08 -4.84
C SER A 352 -27.93 -9.90 -4.14
N LYS A 353 -27.52 -8.85 -4.87
CA LYS A 353 -26.78 -7.71 -4.32
C LYS A 353 -27.69 -6.48 -4.22
N ASP A 354 -28.06 -6.13 -2.99
CA ASP A 354 -28.86 -4.94 -2.66
C ASP A 354 -27.95 -3.76 -2.24
N MET A 355 -27.26 -3.17 -3.22
CA MET A 355 -26.43 -1.98 -3.02
C MET A 355 -26.28 -1.18 -4.32
N ASP A 356 -25.82 0.07 -4.20
CA ASP A 356 -25.54 0.95 -5.33
C ASP A 356 -24.03 1.17 -5.55
N ARG A 357 -23.68 1.79 -6.68
CA ARG A 357 -22.29 2.10 -7.05
C ARG A 357 -21.59 2.99 -6.02
N GLU A 358 -22.29 3.97 -5.46
CA GLU A 358 -21.69 4.89 -4.48
C GLU A 358 -21.36 4.17 -3.17
N THR A 359 -22.15 3.18 -2.77
CA THR A 359 -21.83 2.28 -1.65
C THR A 359 -20.56 1.50 -1.91
N VAL A 360 -20.40 0.91 -3.10
CA VAL A 360 -19.17 0.19 -3.47
C VAL A 360 -17.95 1.13 -3.41
N LYS A 361 -18.06 2.35 -3.94
CA LYS A 361 -16.97 3.35 -3.85
C LYS A 361 -16.61 3.71 -2.41
N ARG A 362 -17.60 3.90 -1.53
CA ARG A 362 -17.35 4.16 -0.10
C ARG A 362 -16.59 3.02 0.56
N LYS A 363 -16.90 1.77 0.21
CA LYS A 363 -16.19 0.59 0.73
C LYS A 363 -14.74 0.49 0.24
N TYR A 364 -14.49 0.78 -1.04
CA TYR A 364 -13.10 0.89 -1.54
C TYR A 364 -12.32 2.03 -0.85
N LEU A 365 -12.97 3.17 -0.61
CA LEU A 365 -12.36 4.28 0.13
C LEU A 365 -12.05 3.91 1.59
N LEU A 366 -12.92 3.12 2.23
CA LEU A 366 -12.72 2.60 3.58
C LEU A 366 -11.44 1.76 3.67
N VAL A 367 -11.23 0.81 2.74
CA VAL A 367 -10.01 -0.02 2.66
C VAL A 367 -8.74 0.83 2.52
N LYS A 368 -8.83 1.96 1.82
CA LYS A 368 -7.69 2.88 1.67
C LYS A 368 -7.35 3.64 2.96
N GLN A 369 -8.32 3.84 3.85
CA GLN A 369 -8.18 4.62 5.09
C GLN A 369 -7.86 3.81 6.34
N VAL A 370 -8.02 2.48 6.29
CA VAL A 370 -7.71 1.57 7.40
C VAL A 370 -6.32 0.97 7.26
N ASP A 371 -5.76 0.48 8.38
CA ASP A 371 -4.57 -0.36 8.29
C ASP A 371 -4.92 -1.68 7.61
N ARG A 372 -4.28 -1.91 6.46
CA ARG A 372 -4.49 -3.11 5.67
C ARG A 372 -3.84 -4.36 6.27
N VAL A 373 -3.03 -4.23 7.31
CA VAL A 373 -2.36 -5.30 8.09
C VAL A 373 -1.58 -6.34 7.28
N GLY A 374 -1.34 -6.09 5.99
CA GLY A 374 -0.73 -7.06 5.08
C GLY A 374 -1.74 -8.00 4.40
N ARG A 375 -3.05 -7.79 4.61
CA ARG A 375 -4.14 -8.70 4.22
C ARG A 375 -5.17 -8.13 3.27
N MET A 376 -5.10 -6.85 2.90
CA MET A 376 -5.94 -6.27 1.84
C MET A 376 -5.08 -5.75 0.69
N ALA A 377 -5.48 -5.99 -0.56
CA ALA A 377 -4.79 -5.46 -1.72
C ALA A 377 -4.96 -3.93 -1.82
N ASP A 378 -3.88 -3.20 -2.10
CA ASP A 378 -3.99 -1.77 -2.40
C ASP A 378 -4.64 -1.53 -3.76
N THR A 379 -5.36 -0.42 -3.88
CA THR A 379 -6.11 -0.06 -5.09
C THR A 379 -5.64 1.28 -5.64
N LEU A 380 -5.37 1.32 -6.94
CA LEU A 380 -5.15 2.57 -7.66
C LEU A 380 -6.45 2.97 -8.35
N GLU A 381 -7.07 4.03 -7.87
CA GLU A 381 -8.27 4.60 -8.48
C GLU A 381 -7.88 5.55 -9.63
N PHE A 382 -8.46 5.34 -10.81
CA PHE A 382 -8.29 6.18 -12.00
C PHE A 382 -9.62 6.70 -12.51
N SER A 383 -9.58 7.90 -13.10
CA SER A 383 -10.73 8.55 -13.72
C SER A 383 -10.37 8.97 -15.13
N HIS A 384 -11.32 8.87 -16.06
CA HIS A 384 -11.17 9.25 -17.46
C HIS A 384 -9.92 8.66 -18.14
N ALA A 385 -9.65 7.38 -17.91
CA ALA A 385 -8.52 6.70 -18.53
C ALA A 385 -8.81 6.42 -20.01
N ALA A 386 -8.09 7.11 -20.90
CA ALA A 386 -8.12 6.84 -22.34
C ALA A 386 -7.20 5.66 -22.68
N LEU A 387 -7.77 4.59 -23.21
CA LEU A 387 -7.07 3.37 -23.61
C LEU A 387 -7.34 3.05 -25.08
N PRO A 388 -6.36 2.57 -25.87
CA PRO A 388 -6.57 2.33 -27.29
C PRO A 388 -7.65 1.27 -27.54
N LYS A 389 -8.74 1.62 -28.22
CA LYS A 389 -9.89 0.73 -28.45
C LYS A 389 -9.50 -0.57 -29.16
N ALA A 390 -8.57 -0.48 -30.11
CA ALA A 390 -8.05 -1.63 -30.87
C ALA A 390 -7.32 -2.68 -29.99
N ARG A 391 -7.01 -2.33 -28.73
CA ARG A 391 -6.37 -3.25 -27.78
C ARG A 391 -7.36 -4.03 -26.93
N PHE A 392 -8.67 -3.85 -27.08
CA PHE A 392 -9.66 -4.63 -26.36
C PHE A 392 -10.10 -5.84 -27.19
N SER A 393 -10.25 -7.01 -26.57
CA SER A 393 -10.90 -8.15 -27.22
C SER A 393 -12.37 -7.83 -27.52
N ALA A 394 -12.91 -8.46 -28.57
CA ALA A 394 -14.32 -8.27 -28.94
C ALA A 394 -15.27 -8.64 -27.78
N GLU A 395 -14.98 -9.76 -27.09
CA GLU A 395 -15.72 -10.22 -25.91
C GLU A 395 -15.71 -9.18 -24.78
N LEU A 396 -14.56 -8.57 -24.50
CA LEU A 396 -14.46 -7.55 -23.46
C LEU A 396 -15.22 -6.26 -23.84
N LEU A 397 -15.15 -5.85 -25.11
CA LEU A 397 -15.92 -4.68 -25.58
C LEU A 397 -17.43 -4.91 -25.41
N GLU A 398 -17.94 -6.07 -25.82
CA GLU A 398 -19.34 -6.43 -25.65
C GLU A 398 -19.75 -6.42 -24.17
N ALA A 399 -18.91 -6.99 -23.30
CA ALA A 399 -19.15 -6.97 -21.86
C ALA A 399 -19.16 -5.55 -21.28
N LEU A 400 -18.27 -4.66 -21.74
CA LEU A 400 -18.21 -3.26 -21.29
C LEU A 400 -19.47 -2.49 -21.69
N TYR A 401 -19.91 -2.60 -22.96
CA TYR A 401 -21.11 -1.93 -23.43
C TYR A 401 -22.40 -2.46 -22.80
N THR A 402 -22.42 -3.74 -22.42
CA THR A 402 -23.60 -4.36 -21.82
C THR A 402 -23.68 -4.10 -20.32
N LEU A 403 -22.56 -4.28 -19.61
CA LEU A 403 -22.55 -4.33 -18.14
C LEU A 403 -22.16 -2.99 -17.49
N ALA A 404 -21.49 -2.09 -18.21
CA ALA A 404 -21.06 -0.80 -17.67
C ALA A 404 -21.13 0.38 -18.68
N PRO A 405 -22.18 0.50 -19.53
CA PRO A 405 -22.23 1.53 -20.57
C PRO A 405 -22.08 2.96 -20.03
N SER A 406 -22.58 3.24 -18.81
CA SER A 406 -22.47 4.58 -18.22
C SER A 406 -21.03 5.04 -17.98
N LEU A 407 -20.09 4.09 -17.83
CA LEU A 407 -18.68 4.34 -17.56
C LEU A 407 -17.82 4.44 -18.83
N ILE A 408 -18.40 4.19 -20.00
CA ILE A 408 -17.66 4.11 -21.26
C ILE A 408 -18.02 5.30 -22.15
N GLU A 409 -17.01 5.86 -22.79
CA GLU A 409 -17.13 6.92 -23.78
C GLU A 409 -16.15 6.64 -24.92
N GLU A 410 -16.59 6.80 -26.16
CA GLU A 410 -15.71 6.64 -27.33
C GLU A 410 -15.17 7.99 -27.78
N ASP A 411 -13.86 8.06 -28.01
CA ASP A 411 -13.16 9.27 -28.41
C ASP A 411 -12.14 8.93 -29.50
N GLY A 412 -12.57 9.02 -30.76
CA GLY A 412 -11.76 8.65 -31.92
C GLY A 412 -11.30 7.18 -31.86
N SER A 413 -9.99 6.95 -31.72
CA SER A 413 -9.39 5.61 -31.61
C SER A 413 -9.33 5.07 -30.18
N ASP A 414 -9.70 5.88 -29.20
CA ASP A 414 -9.58 5.55 -27.78
C ASP A 414 -10.95 5.24 -27.16
N LEU A 415 -10.93 4.30 -26.23
CA LEU A 415 -12.02 4.00 -25.31
C LEU A 415 -11.70 4.66 -23.97
N VAL A 416 -12.56 5.58 -23.55
CA VAL A 416 -12.40 6.35 -22.32
C VAL A 416 -13.22 5.69 -21.22
N ILE A 417 -12.54 5.25 -20.18
CA ILE A 417 -13.16 4.67 -18.99
C ILE A 417 -13.25 5.74 -17.90
N LYS A 418 -14.47 6.16 -17.58
CA LYS A 418 -14.74 7.27 -16.64
C LYS A 418 -14.25 6.97 -15.23
N HIS A 419 -14.34 5.72 -14.78
CA HIS A 419 -13.87 5.29 -13.46
C HIS A 419 -13.44 3.82 -13.47
N LEU A 420 -12.28 3.54 -12.89
CA LEU A 420 -11.81 2.18 -12.66
C LEU A 420 -10.85 2.09 -11.47
N TYR A 421 -10.74 0.89 -10.90
CA TYR A 421 -9.68 0.53 -9.96
C TYR A 421 -8.66 -0.37 -10.65
N ILE A 422 -7.40 -0.24 -10.25
CA ILE A 422 -6.33 -1.12 -10.68
C ILE A 422 -5.71 -1.76 -9.44
N GLU A 423 -5.55 -3.08 -9.50
CA GLU A 423 -4.99 -3.88 -8.40
C GLU A 423 -3.93 -4.83 -8.92
N ARG A 424 -3.01 -5.23 -8.04
CA ARG A 424 -2.03 -6.27 -8.37
C ARG A 424 -2.77 -7.58 -8.65
N ARG A 425 -2.42 -8.27 -9.74
CA ARG A 425 -3.00 -9.57 -10.07
C ARG A 425 -2.53 -10.61 -9.05
N LEU A 426 -3.48 -11.30 -8.44
CA LEU A 426 -3.28 -12.41 -7.51
C LEU A 426 -3.81 -13.70 -8.13
N THR A 427 -3.33 -14.84 -7.66
CA THR A 427 -3.94 -16.13 -8.00
C THR A 427 -5.12 -16.35 -7.06
N PRO A 428 -6.38 -16.46 -7.56
CA PRO A 428 -7.52 -16.73 -6.70
C PRO A 428 -7.30 -18.00 -5.85
N LEU A 429 -7.60 -17.92 -4.56
CA LEU A 429 -7.27 -18.98 -3.60
C LEU A 429 -8.04 -20.27 -3.90
N ASN A 430 -9.27 -20.20 -4.43
CA ASN A 430 -9.99 -21.39 -4.90
C ASN A 430 -9.21 -22.13 -6.01
N ILE A 431 -8.67 -21.40 -7.00
CA ILE A 431 -7.88 -21.97 -8.09
C ILE A 431 -6.56 -22.55 -7.55
N TYR A 432 -5.94 -21.86 -6.59
CA TYR A 432 -4.72 -22.34 -5.94
C TYR A 432 -4.96 -23.67 -5.21
N LEU A 433 -6.03 -23.76 -4.41
CA LEU A 433 -6.37 -24.95 -3.63
C LEU A 433 -6.69 -26.17 -4.51
N ASP A 434 -7.27 -25.96 -5.70
CA ASP A 434 -7.58 -27.05 -6.64
C ASP A 434 -6.31 -27.74 -7.19
N ALA A 435 -5.22 -27.00 -7.36
CA ALA A 435 -3.95 -27.50 -7.89
C ALA A 435 -2.88 -27.82 -6.82
N ALA A 436 -3.14 -27.48 -5.56
CA ALA A 436 -2.16 -27.54 -4.48
C ALA A 436 -1.90 -28.95 -3.93
N THR A 437 -0.67 -29.20 -3.48
CA THR A 437 -0.30 -30.39 -2.69
C THR A 437 -0.90 -30.34 -1.28
N PRO A 438 -0.95 -31.46 -0.53
CA PRO A 438 -1.44 -31.47 0.85
C PRO A 438 -0.73 -30.46 1.77
N GLU A 439 0.58 -30.29 1.62
CA GLU A 439 1.39 -29.34 2.41
C GLU A 439 1.06 -27.89 2.04
N GLN A 440 0.87 -27.62 0.74
CA GLN A 440 0.45 -26.31 0.26
C GLN A 440 -0.97 -25.96 0.72
N ILE A 441 -1.89 -26.94 0.77
CA ILE A 441 -3.23 -26.75 1.33
C ILE A 441 -3.15 -26.43 2.83
N ASP A 442 -2.37 -27.18 3.61
CA ASP A 442 -2.21 -26.94 5.05
C ASP A 442 -1.69 -25.51 5.31
N HIS A 443 -0.67 -25.08 4.55
CA HIS A 443 -0.13 -23.72 4.64
C HIS A 443 -1.12 -22.64 4.19
N ALA A 444 -1.78 -22.81 3.04
CA ALA A 444 -2.71 -21.82 2.52
C ALA A 444 -3.95 -21.64 3.42
N VAL A 445 -4.43 -22.72 4.04
CA VAL A 445 -5.54 -22.67 5.00
C VAL A 445 -5.13 -21.99 6.31
N LEU A 446 -3.90 -22.24 6.79
CA LEU A 446 -3.32 -21.51 7.93
C LEU A 446 -3.22 -20.01 7.63
N GLU A 447 -2.73 -19.64 6.44
CA GLU A 447 -2.61 -18.24 6.03
C GLU A 447 -3.96 -17.57 5.83
N TYR A 448 -4.96 -18.29 5.31
CA TYR A 448 -6.34 -17.79 5.14
C TYR A 448 -7.01 -17.45 6.48
N GLY A 449 -7.00 -18.36 7.45
CA GLY A 449 -7.61 -18.06 8.74
C GLY A 449 -6.83 -17.01 9.53
N SER A 450 -5.50 -16.99 9.39
CA SER A 450 -4.67 -15.89 9.91
C SER A 450 -5.03 -14.55 9.27
N ALA A 451 -5.31 -14.52 7.96
CA ALA A 451 -5.77 -13.31 7.28
C ALA A 451 -7.09 -12.79 7.86
N ILE A 452 -8.07 -13.68 8.11
CA ILE A 452 -9.35 -13.30 8.72
C ILE A 452 -9.14 -12.71 10.12
N ARG A 453 -8.29 -13.33 10.94
CA ARG A 453 -7.98 -12.83 12.29
C ARG A 453 -7.36 -11.45 12.24
N GLU A 454 -6.36 -11.26 11.39
CA GLU A 454 -5.65 -10.00 11.28
C GLU A 454 -6.61 -8.89 10.79
N LEU A 455 -7.49 -9.18 9.83
CA LEU A 455 -8.55 -8.26 9.41
C LEU A 455 -9.51 -7.92 10.54
N ALA A 456 -10.00 -8.94 11.26
CA ALA A 456 -10.90 -8.74 12.40
C ALA A 456 -10.26 -7.85 13.48
N CYS A 457 -9.00 -8.11 13.83
CA CYS A 457 -8.25 -7.27 14.77
C CYS A 457 -8.00 -5.85 14.25
N ALA A 458 -7.96 -5.64 12.93
CA ALA A 458 -7.90 -4.33 12.29
C ALA A 458 -9.28 -3.62 12.19
N ASN A 459 -10.28 -4.11 12.92
CA ASN A 459 -11.67 -3.65 12.88
C ASN A 459 -12.38 -3.88 11.54
N ILE A 460 -11.94 -4.85 10.74
CA ILE A 460 -12.52 -5.16 9.43
C ILE A 460 -13.15 -6.55 9.42
N PHE A 461 -14.45 -6.59 9.11
CA PHE A 461 -15.16 -7.82 8.81
C PHE A 461 -15.24 -7.99 7.28
N PRO A 462 -14.74 -9.10 6.69
CA PRO A 462 -14.71 -9.27 5.24
C PRO A 462 -16.08 -9.37 4.55
N GLY A 463 -17.13 -9.77 5.28
CA GLY A 463 -18.42 -10.13 4.67
C GLY A 463 -18.33 -11.51 4.03
N ASP A 464 -18.36 -11.58 2.69
CA ASP A 464 -18.23 -12.82 1.92
C ASP A 464 -16.81 -13.41 2.04
N MET A 465 -16.65 -14.36 2.96
CA MET A 465 -15.39 -15.04 3.23
C MET A 465 -15.07 -16.20 2.27
N LEU A 466 -15.81 -16.37 1.16
CA LEU A 466 -15.52 -17.47 0.23
C LEU A 466 -14.08 -17.42 -0.33
N TRP A 467 -13.50 -18.60 -0.56
CA TRP A 467 -12.14 -18.78 -1.10
C TRP A 467 -11.86 -17.96 -2.37
N LYS A 468 -12.88 -17.76 -3.21
CA LYS A 468 -12.79 -16.99 -4.47
C LYS A 468 -12.53 -15.48 -4.26
N ASN A 469 -12.73 -14.94 -3.05
CA ASN A 469 -12.55 -13.52 -2.72
C ASN A 469 -11.16 -13.23 -2.11
N PHE A 470 -10.36 -14.28 -1.94
CA PHE A 470 -8.99 -14.21 -1.47
C PHE A 470 -8.02 -14.63 -2.56
N GLY A 471 -6.82 -14.06 -2.52
CA GLY A 471 -5.76 -14.30 -3.48
C GLY A 471 -4.46 -14.66 -2.80
N VAL A 472 -3.72 -15.56 -3.45
CA VAL A 472 -2.37 -15.92 -3.05
C VAL A 472 -1.38 -15.04 -3.79
N THR A 473 -0.50 -14.40 -3.02
CA THR A 473 0.61 -13.59 -3.57
C THR A 473 1.76 -14.50 -4.03
N ARG A 474 2.73 -13.93 -4.74
CA ARG A 474 4.00 -14.63 -5.07
C ARG A 474 4.85 -15.06 -3.85
N TYR A 475 4.41 -14.72 -2.65
CA TYR A 475 5.08 -14.98 -1.39
C TYR A 475 4.25 -15.90 -0.48
N ASP A 476 3.29 -16.63 -1.08
CA ASP A 476 2.36 -17.54 -0.40
C ASP A 476 1.49 -16.90 0.71
N ARG A 477 1.49 -15.56 0.79
CA ARG A 477 0.57 -14.80 1.64
C ARG A 477 -0.82 -14.77 1.03
N VAL A 478 -1.84 -14.99 1.86
CA VAL A 478 -3.26 -14.83 1.52
C VAL A 478 -3.70 -13.38 1.77
N VAL A 479 -4.35 -12.78 0.77
CA VAL A 479 -4.80 -11.38 0.73
C VAL A 479 -6.24 -11.31 0.22
N PHE A 480 -7.08 -10.52 0.88
CA PHE A 480 -8.45 -10.22 0.52
C PHE A 480 -8.52 -9.12 -0.56
N TYR A 481 -9.42 -9.26 -1.54
CA TYR A 481 -9.54 -8.32 -2.66
C TYR A 481 -10.97 -7.99 -3.11
N ASP A 482 -12.01 -8.55 -2.46
CA ASP A 482 -13.40 -8.23 -2.79
C ASP A 482 -14.04 -7.36 -1.70
N TYR A 483 -14.21 -6.07 -1.97
CA TYR A 483 -14.57 -5.10 -0.92
C TYR A 483 -16.04 -4.70 -0.91
N ASP A 484 -16.90 -5.33 -1.70
CA ASP A 484 -18.31 -4.96 -1.80
C ASP A 484 -19.12 -5.29 -0.54
N GLU A 485 -18.70 -6.30 0.24
CA GLU A 485 -19.36 -6.73 1.49
C GLU A 485 -18.58 -6.41 2.77
N ILE A 486 -17.47 -5.67 2.65
CA ILE A 486 -16.69 -5.27 3.82
C ILE A 486 -17.53 -4.39 4.75
N GLU A 487 -17.40 -4.62 6.06
CA GLU A 487 -18.03 -3.83 7.12
C GLU A 487 -17.04 -3.64 8.29
N TYR A 488 -17.29 -2.66 9.15
CA TYR A 488 -16.53 -2.55 10.39
C TYR A 488 -16.95 -3.64 11.37
N MET A 489 -15.97 -4.24 12.06
CA MET A 489 -16.26 -5.22 13.12
C MET A 489 -17.18 -4.63 14.18
N THR A 490 -17.04 -3.36 14.53
CA THR A 490 -17.88 -2.67 15.53
C THR A 490 -19.35 -2.54 15.14
N ASP A 491 -19.65 -2.61 13.84
CA ASP A 491 -20.98 -2.39 13.27
C ASP A 491 -21.72 -3.72 12.99
N THR A 492 -20.99 -4.84 13.03
CA THR A 492 -21.52 -6.19 12.88
C THR A 492 -22.10 -6.74 14.19
N ASN A 493 -23.21 -7.47 14.13
CA ASN A 493 -23.82 -8.14 15.27
C ASN A 493 -23.59 -9.66 15.23
N PHE A 494 -22.57 -10.14 15.95
CA PHE A 494 -22.27 -11.57 16.03
C PHE A 494 -23.20 -12.30 16.99
N ARG A 495 -23.99 -13.25 16.47
CA ARG A 495 -25.02 -13.97 17.20
C ARG A 495 -24.81 -15.48 17.08
N VAL A 496 -25.27 -16.19 18.10
CA VAL A 496 -25.37 -17.66 18.07
C VAL A 496 -26.70 -18.02 17.42
N ILE A 497 -26.72 -19.03 16.56
CA ILE A 497 -27.96 -19.59 16.02
C ILE A 497 -28.79 -20.13 17.21
N PRO A 498 -30.01 -19.62 17.44
CA PRO A 498 -30.86 -20.12 18.53
C PRO A 498 -31.12 -21.62 18.37
N GLU A 499 -31.24 -22.35 19.47
CA GLU A 499 -31.68 -23.75 19.42
C GLU A 499 -33.06 -23.84 18.76
N ALA A 500 -33.28 -24.87 17.96
CA ALA A 500 -34.58 -25.10 17.33
C ALA A 500 -35.61 -25.37 18.43
N PRO A 501 -36.75 -24.64 18.45
CA PRO A 501 -37.74 -24.83 19.50
C PRO A 501 -38.41 -26.22 19.45
N TYR A 502 -38.38 -26.88 18.29
CA TYR A 502 -38.90 -28.24 18.06
C TYR A 502 -38.24 -28.86 16.81
N PRO A 503 -38.17 -30.20 16.70
CA PRO A 503 -37.43 -30.90 15.64
C PRO A 503 -37.84 -30.54 14.21
N GLU A 504 -39.11 -30.21 13.97
CA GLU A 504 -39.60 -29.85 12.64
C GLU A 504 -38.97 -28.55 12.11
N MET A 505 -38.56 -27.62 12.99
CA MET A 505 -37.88 -26.39 12.57
C MET A 505 -36.47 -26.64 12.04
N GLU A 506 -35.80 -27.71 12.47
CA GLU A 506 -34.47 -28.06 11.93
C GLU A 506 -34.53 -28.45 10.45
N MET A 507 -35.70 -28.87 9.98
CA MET A 507 -35.95 -29.24 8.59
C MET A 507 -36.54 -28.10 7.74
N SER A 508 -36.77 -26.92 8.34
CA SER A 508 -37.33 -25.76 7.64
C SER A 508 -36.33 -25.19 6.64
N GLY A 509 -36.83 -24.80 5.46
CA GLY A 509 -36.05 -24.06 4.46
C GLY A 509 -35.87 -22.56 4.80
N GLU A 510 -36.62 -22.06 5.77
CA GLU A 510 -36.54 -20.68 6.26
C GLU A 510 -36.11 -20.64 7.74
N PRO A 511 -35.28 -19.67 8.16
CA PRO A 511 -34.89 -19.52 9.57
C PRO A 511 -36.09 -19.26 10.48
N TRP A 512 -36.17 -19.94 11.63
CA TRP A 512 -37.23 -19.73 12.64
C TRP A 512 -37.01 -18.52 13.55
N TYR A 513 -35.93 -17.77 13.33
CA TYR A 513 -35.52 -16.61 14.10
C TYR A 513 -35.34 -15.40 13.19
N SER A 514 -35.53 -14.20 13.75
CA SER A 514 -35.35 -12.97 12.99
C SER A 514 -33.86 -12.71 12.73
N VAL A 515 -33.53 -12.49 11.46
CA VAL A 515 -32.18 -12.11 10.99
C VAL A 515 -32.19 -10.65 10.56
N GLY A 516 -31.43 -9.81 11.26
CA GLY A 516 -31.18 -8.43 10.86
C GLY A 516 -30.12 -8.31 9.77
N ARG A 517 -30.07 -7.16 9.07
CA ARG A 517 -29.10 -6.90 7.98
C ARG A 517 -27.63 -7.08 8.39
N HIS A 518 -27.30 -6.77 9.64
CA HIS A 518 -25.93 -6.83 10.19
C HIS A 518 -25.70 -8.04 11.10
N ASP A 519 -26.66 -8.97 11.17
CA ASP A 519 -26.49 -10.18 11.97
C ASP A 519 -25.59 -11.17 11.24
N VAL A 520 -24.60 -11.70 11.96
CA VAL A 520 -23.66 -12.70 11.45
C VAL A 520 -23.62 -13.88 12.39
N PHE A 521 -23.70 -15.09 11.83
CA PHE A 521 -23.68 -16.37 12.54
C PHE A 521 -22.41 -17.15 12.17
N PRO A 522 -21.33 -17.03 12.95
CA PRO A 522 -20.06 -17.72 12.65
C PRO A 522 -20.17 -19.24 12.54
N GLU A 523 -21.17 -19.85 13.17
CA GLU A 523 -21.43 -21.28 13.07
C GLU A 523 -21.75 -21.72 11.62
N GLU A 524 -22.37 -20.83 10.83
CA GLU A 524 -22.75 -21.13 9.45
C GLU A 524 -21.54 -21.17 8.51
N PHE A 525 -20.42 -20.53 8.88
CA PHE A 525 -19.21 -20.49 8.05
C PHE A 525 -18.70 -21.89 7.69
N ALA A 526 -18.91 -22.87 8.58
CA ALA A 526 -18.53 -24.25 8.33
C ALA A 526 -19.28 -24.86 7.13
N SER A 527 -20.54 -24.47 6.89
CA SER A 527 -21.38 -25.04 5.84
C SER A 527 -20.88 -24.71 4.44
N PHE A 528 -20.41 -23.47 4.23
CA PHE A 528 -19.97 -23.01 2.91
C PHE A 528 -18.44 -23.01 2.73
N LEU A 529 -17.64 -22.90 3.81
CA LEU A 529 -16.18 -22.96 3.69
C LEU A 529 -15.62 -24.39 3.70
N LEU A 530 -16.23 -25.30 4.48
CA LEU A 530 -15.62 -26.59 4.84
C LEU A 530 -16.22 -27.79 4.11
N GLY A 531 -16.79 -27.58 2.91
CA GLY A 531 -17.34 -28.64 2.09
C GLY A 531 -16.29 -29.68 1.64
N SER A 532 -15.04 -29.25 1.40
CA SER A 532 -13.94 -30.16 1.04
C SER A 532 -13.28 -30.78 2.28
N PRO A 533 -13.19 -32.13 2.38
CA PRO A 533 -12.56 -32.79 3.53
C PRO A 533 -11.10 -32.38 3.77
N LYS A 534 -10.35 -32.13 2.69
CA LYS A 534 -8.92 -31.73 2.75
C LYS A 534 -8.75 -30.36 3.41
N VAL A 535 -9.60 -29.41 3.04
CA VAL A 535 -9.57 -28.05 3.60
C VAL A 535 -10.14 -28.04 5.02
N ARG A 536 -11.18 -28.84 5.26
CA ARG A 536 -11.83 -28.96 6.57
C ARG A 536 -10.87 -29.41 7.67
N SER A 537 -10.04 -30.42 7.42
CA SER A 537 -9.09 -30.92 8.43
C SER A 537 -8.06 -29.86 8.81
N ALA A 538 -7.46 -29.17 7.83
CA ALA A 538 -6.51 -28.09 8.06
C ALA A 538 -7.16 -26.89 8.78
N PHE A 539 -8.38 -26.51 8.39
CA PHE A 539 -9.07 -25.37 9.00
C PHE A 539 -9.42 -25.65 10.46
N LEU A 540 -9.96 -26.85 10.76
CA LEU A 540 -10.28 -27.23 12.14
C LEU A 540 -9.04 -27.42 13.02
N LYS A 541 -7.90 -27.78 12.43
CA LYS A 541 -6.60 -27.88 13.13
C LYS A 541 -6.13 -26.52 13.66
N TYR A 542 -6.24 -25.46 12.85
CA TYR A 542 -5.65 -24.15 13.17
C TYR A 542 -6.65 -23.08 13.61
N HIS A 543 -7.91 -23.16 13.17
CA HIS A 543 -8.83 -22.00 13.19
C HIS A 543 -10.27 -22.34 13.59
N ARG A 544 -10.46 -23.40 14.38
CA ARG A 544 -11.79 -23.82 14.86
C ARG A 544 -12.57 -22.70 15.57
N ASP A 545 -11.89 -21.86 16.31
CA ASP A 545 -12.44 -20.73 17.04
C ASP A 545 -13.01 -19.62 16.15
N LEU A 546 -12.64 -19.53 14.86
CA LEU A 546 -13.30 -18.61 13.91
C LEU A 546 -14.78 -18.98 13.68
N LEU A 547 -15.17 -20.22 13.96
CA LEU A 547 -16.56 -20.70 13.91
C LEU A 547 -17.34 -20.36 15.21
N SER A 548 -16.69 -19.77 16.21
CA SER A 548 -17.31 -19.42 17.48
C SER A 548 -17.56 -17.92 17.57
N VAL A 549 -18.78 -17.54 17.95
CA VAL A 549 -19.16 -16.16 18.28
C VAL A 549 -18.24 -15.52 19.33
N SER A 550 -17.68 -16.32 20.25
CA SER A 550 -16.82 -15.83 21.33
C SER A 550 -15.55 -15.13 20.82
N PHE A 551 -14.94 -15.63 19.75
CA PHE A 551 -13.77 -15.01 19.13
C PHE A 551 -14.11 -13.60 18.63
N TRP A 552 -15.19 -13.49 17.86
CA TRP A 552 -15.62 -12.24 17.23
C TRP A 552 -16.04 -11.19 18.26
N LYS A 553 -16.80 -11.58 19.30
CA LYS A 553 -17.18 -10.67 20.39
C LYS A 553 -15.97 -10.17 21.18
N LYS A 554 -15.01 -11.06 21.47
CA LYS A 554 -13.75 -10.67 22.14
C LYS A 554 -12.95 -9.69 21.29
N ALA A 555 -12.88 -9.91 19.97
CA ALA A 555 -12.25 -8.96 19.06
C ALA A 555 -12.95 -7.59 19.09
N GLN A 556 -14.29 -7.56 19.05
CA GLN A 556 -15.06 -6.30 19.17
C GLN A 556 -14.81 -5.59 20.52
N GLU A 557 -14.74 -6.33 21.62
CA GLU A 557 -14.45 -5.78 22.96
C GLU A 557 -13.06 -5.16 23.01
N ASN A 558 -12.04 -5.84 22.49
CA ASN A 558 -10.67 -5.32 22.40
C ASN A 558 -10.62 -4.03 21.57
N ILE A 559 -11.28 -4.00 20.41
CA ILE A 559 -11.34 -2.82 19.54
C ILE A 559 -12.03 -1.66 20.26
N ARG A 560 -13.16 -1.89 20.93
CA ARG A 560 -13.91 -0.87 21.68
C ARG A 560 -13.12 -0.36 22.90
N ALA A 561 -12.30 -1.21 23.52
CA ALA A 561 -11.35 -0.81 24.55
C ALA A 561 -10.18 0.03 24.00
N GLY A 562 -10.06 0.13 22.67
CA GLY A 562 -8.97 0.84 21.99
C GLY A 562 -7.64 0.08 22.04
N HIS A 563 -7.69 -1.25 22.24
CA HIS A 563 -6.52 -2.09 22.13
C HIS A 563 -6.08 -2.16 20.67
N VAL A 564 -4.80 -1.86 20.42
CA VAL A 564 -4.18 -2.03 19.10
C VAL A 564 -3.34 -3.30 19.19
N GLU A 565 -3.62 -4.29 18.36
CA GLU A 565 -2.85 -5.55 18.34
C GLU A 565 -1.46 -5.34 17.71
N ASP A 566 -0.50 -6.19 18.10
CA ASP A 566 0.84 -6.20 17.49
C ASP A 566 0.83 -7.03 16.21
N PHE A 567 1.27 -6.43 15.10
CA PHE A 567 1.41 -7.10 13.81
C PHE A 567 2.87 -7.09 13.37
N PHE A 568 3.48 -8.28 13.33
CA PHE A 568 4.85 -8.44 12.87
C PHE A 568 4.88 -8.73 11.37
N PRO A 569 5.53 -7.90 10.55
CA PRO A 569 5.62 -8.11 9.11
C PRO A 569 6.70 -9.13 8.71
N TYR A 570 7.13 -9.99 9.64
CA TYR A 570 8.14 -11.03 9.51
C TYR A 570 7.83 -12.18 10.49
N PRO A 571 8.37 -13.39 10.27
CA PRO A 571 8.10 -14.54 11.15
C PRO A 571 8.50 -14.28 12.61
N GLU A 572 7.65 -14.72 13.55
CA GLU A 572 7.90 -14.55 14.99
C GLU A 572 9.16 -15.29 15.47
N ASP A 573 9.55 -16.39 14.84
CA ASP A 573 10.73 -17.17 15.22
C ASP A 573 12.06 -16.41 15.02
N LEU A 574 12.04 -15.35 14.21
CA LEU A 574 13.20 -14.46 14.00
C LEU A 574 13.35 -13.41 15.10
N ARG A 575 12.34 -13.24 15.96
CA ARG A 575 12.38 -12.25 17.03
C ARG A 575 13.39 -12.66 18.09
N PHE A 576 14.23 -11.74 18.53
CA PHE A 576 15.26 -12.03 19.52
C PHE A 576 14.70 -12.59 20.83
N CYS A 577 13.51 -12.16 21.25
CA CYS A 577 12.82 -12.71 22.42
C CYS A 577 12.43 -14.19 22.27
N LYS A 578 12.36 -14.73 21.04
CA LYS A 578 12.14 -16.15 20.75
C LYS A 578 13.46 -16.86 20.50
N THR A 579 14.32 -16.28 19.68
CA THR A 579 15.61 -16.86 19.28
C THR A 579 16.58 -17.01 20.47
N PHE A 580 16.55 -16.07 21.41
CA PHE A 580 17.45 -16.01 22.57
C PHE A 580 16.74 -16.24 23.92
N ALA A 581 15.49 -16.73 23.90
CA ALA A 581 14.67 -16.96 25.11
C ALA A 581 15.32 -17.90 26.16
N ALA A 582 16.32 -18.69 25.74
CA ALA A 582 17.01 -19.70 26.54
C ALA A 582 18.47 -19.35 26.89
N THR A 583 18.89 -18.10 26.61
CA THR A 583 20.20 -17.54 27.00
C THR A 583 19.98 -16.34 27.89
#